data_AF-A0A2N4WVJ4-F1
#
_entry.id   AF-A0A2N4WVJ4-F1
#
_cell.length_a   1.000
_cell.length_b   1.000
_cell.length_c   1.000
_cell.angle_alpha   90.00
_cell.angle_beta   90.00
_cell.angle_gamma   90.00
#
_symmetry.space_group_name_H-M   'P 1'
#
loop_
_entity.id
_entity.type
_entity.pdbx_description
1 polymer ?
#
loop_
_entity_poly.entity_id
_entity_poly.type
_entity_poly.pdbx_seq_one_letter_code
_entity_poly.pdbx_strand_id
1 'polypeptide(L)'
;MKLRLLLAGAMLGGLALAGVARADVKAGVDAWARGDFPAAIKEWEGPAGRGDADAQFNLGQAYKWGKGVNQDLKKAELYFGKAAAQGHIEASDNYGLLLFDRGERGQALPYVKAASGRGDPRAQYLLAIMHFNGDLVNKDWVRAYALMSLAQQAGLPQATPGLQQMDVHIPLAQRQQAVSLSQQLAAEAEATRNRQFAADDLGVKNPAGVARTPPQVAAAPVRRQPTPEEAVAEAERVAAGSSPRSAGADYARPATPPPAVAAAPKPVSLPQGQPFPAATAPKPATTNSAAPAPRPAATAAAGSWRIQLGAFGVAANADALWARIKGRPEIAGHGRINVSAGAVTKLQAGGYSEDGARSACRSLAAAGFACAPVRN
;
A
#
# COMPACT_ATOMS: atom_id res chain seq x y z
N MET A 1 44.51 10.95 76.73
CA MET A 1 43.37 11.88 76.56
C MET A 1 43.78 12.90 75.48
N LYS A 2 43.13 13.07 74.32
CA LYS A 2 41.75 12.81 73.89
C LYS A 2 41.72 12.33 72.44
N LEU A 3 40.81 11.38 72.21
CA LEU A 3 40.34 10.81 70.96
C LEU A 3 39.61 11.86 70.11
N ARG A 4 39.94 11.98 68.82
CA ARG A 4 39.03 12.54 67.80
C ARG A 4 39.06 11.68 66.53
N LEU A 5 38.04 10.83 66.48
CA LEU A 5 37.50 10.12 65.33
C LEU A 5 37.08 11.14 64.27
N LEU A 6 37.54 11.00 63.01
CA LEU A 6 36.85 11.57 61.86
C LEU A 6 36.79 10.52 60.75
N LEU A 7 35.56 10.35 60.26
CA LEU A 7 35.09 9.22 59.48
C LEU A 7 35.68 9.18 58.07
N ALA A 8 35.82 7.95 57.59
CA ALA A 8 36.02 7.58 56.20
C ALA A 8 34.91 8.13 55.29
N GLY A 9 35.32 8.65 54.15
CA GLY A 9 34.44 9.03 53.05
C GLY A 9 35.05 8.60 51.72
N ALA A 10 35.14 7.28 51.49
CA ALA A 10 35.47 6.73 50.18
C ALA A 10 34.23 6.84 49.28
N MET A 11 34.09 7.95 48.55
CA MET A 11 33.13 8.03 47.45
C MET A 11 33.68 7.28 46.23
N LEU A 12 33.41 5.99 46.16
CA LEU A 12 33.33 5.26 44.90
C LEU A 12 32.00 5.63 44.23
N GLY A 13 32.00 6.74 43.48
CA GLY A 13 30.90 7.09 42.59
C GLY A 13 30.87 6.11 41.41
N GLY A 14 29.94 5.17 41.43
CA GLY A 14 29.76 4.17 40.38
C GLY A 14 29.50 4.83 39.02
N LEU A 15 30.28 4.45 38.01
CA LEU A 15 29.93 4.67 36.62
C LEU A 15 28.62 3.93 36.34
N ALA A 16 27.50 4.66 36.32
CA ALA A 16 26.28 4.19 35.69
C ALA A 16 26.56 4.09 34.19
N LEU A 17 26.91 2.89 33.72
CA LEU A 17 26.79 2.55 32.30
C LEU A 17 25.30 2.68 31.96
N ALA A 18 24.91 3.86 31.46
CA ALA A 18 23.64 4.03 30.79
C ALA A 18 23.62 2.99 29.66
N GLY A 19 22.89 1.90 29.89
CA GLY A 19 22.73 0.85 28.89
C GLY A 19 22.20 1.51 27.64
N VAL A 20 22.99 1.50 26.56
CA VAL A 20 22.50 1.90 25.24
C VAL A 20 21.33 0.97 24.96
N ALA A 21 20.11 1.49 25.04
CA ALA A 21 18.91 0.74 24.67
C ALA A 21 19.15 0.24 23.25
N ARG A 22 19.32 -1.08 23.10
CA ARG A 22 19.61 -1.66 21.80
C ARG A 22 18.33 -1.58 20.98
N ALA A 23 18.44 -0.93 19.84
CA ALA A 23 17.37 -0.86 18.86
C ALA A 23 16.87 -2.27 18.51
N ASP A 24 15.55 -2.46 18.63
CA ASP A 24 14.87 -3.75 18.53
C ASP A 24 13.75 -3.70 17.49
N VAL A 25 13.63 -4.76 16.67
CA VAL A 25 12.65 -4.83 15.58
C VAL A 25 11.23 -4.74 16.13
N LYS A 26 10.96 -5.45 17.23
CA LYS A 26 9.65 -5.45 17.87
C LYS A 26 9.33 -4.08 18.48
N ALA A 27 10.28 -3.41 19.13
CA ALA A 27 10.09 -2.04 19.62
C ALA A 27 9.66 -1.08 18.49
N GLY A 28 10.24 -1.21 17.30
CA GLY A 28 9.82 -0.43 16.14
C GLY A 28 8.43 -0.79 15.63
N VAL A 29 8.05 -2.08 15.61
CA VAL A 29 6.68 -2.51 15.27
C VAL A 29 5.65 -1.97 16.27
N ASP A 30 5.98 -2.00 17.57
CA ASP A 30 5.12 -1.47 18.63
C ASP A 30 4.96 0.05 18.50
N ALA A 31 6.02 0.78 18.13
CA ALA A 31 5.97 2.21 17.86
C ALA A 31 5.11 2.53 16.62
N TRP A 32 5.28 1.78 15.54
CA TRP A 32 4.50 1.92 14.32
C TRP A 32 3.00 1.68 14.56
N ALA A 33 2.65 0.65 15.35
CA ALA A 33 1.27 0.35 15.70
C ALA A 33 0.58 1.48 16.48
N ARG A 34 1.35 2.29 17.23
CA ARG A 34 0.85 3.49 17.93
C ARG A 34 0.83 4.75 17.05
N GLY A 35 1.30 4.66 15.80
CA GLY A 35 1.41 5.79 14.87
C GLY A 35 2.65 6.66 15.10
N ASP A 36 3.57 6.26 15.98
CA ASP A 36 4.85 6.94 16.18
C ASP A 36 5.86 6.45 15.14
N PHE A 37 5.65 6.91 13.89
CA PHE A 37 6.48 6.50 12.78
C PHE A 37 7.94 6.92 12.96
N PRO A 38 8.29 8.16 13.37
CA PRO A 38 9.68 8.53 13.59
C PRO A 38 10.42 7.64 14.59
N ALA A 39 9.76 7.26 15.71
CA ALA A 39 10.36 6.30 16.64
C ALA A 39 10.54 4.91 16.01
N ALA A 40 9.55 4.43 15.25
CA ALA A 40 9.67 3.15 14.54
C ALA A 40 10.88 3.11 13.60
N ILE A 41 11.11 4.18 12.83
CA ILE A 41 12.29 4.29 11.95
C ILE A 41 13.58 4.18 12.74
N LYS A 42 13.69 4.95 13.83
CA LYS A 42 14.88 4.94 14.68
C LYS A 42 15.17 3.55 15.25
N GLU A 43 14.14 2.82 15.67
CA GLU A 43 14.27 1.44 16.18
C GLU A 43 14.67 0.45 15.07
N TRP A 44 14.27 0.68 13.82
CA TRP A 44 14.60 -0.22 12.72
C TRP A 44 15.94 0.07 12.03
N GLU A 45 16.47 1.29 12.08
CA GLU A 45 17.75 1.66 11.44
C GLU A 45 18.92 0.77 11.89
N GLY A 46 19.03 0.54 13.21
CA GLY A 46 20.09 -0.28 13.78
C GLY A 46 20.05 -1.74 13.31
N PRO A 47 18.94 -2.48 13.54
CA PRO A 47 18.78 -3.85 13.06
C PRO A 47 18.92 -3.97 11.54
N ALA A 48 18.30 -3.07 10.77
CA ALA A 48 18.37 -3.11 9.31
C ALA A 48 19.82 -2.93 8.79
N GLY A 49 20.59 -2.05 9.43
CA GLY A 49 22.02 -1.86 9.16
C GLY A 49 22.87 -3.09 9.48
N ARG A 50 22.43 -3.94 10.41
CA ARG A 50 23.06 -5.24 10.74
C ARG A 50 22.56 -6.40 9.87
N GLY A 51 21.69 -6.13 8.90
CA GLY A 51 21.18 -7.15 8.00
C GLY A 51 19.85 -7.77 8.41
N ASP A 52 19.17 -7.30 9.46
CA ASP A 52 17.88 -7.87 9.85
C ASP A 52 16.83 -7.67 8.73
N ALA A 53 16.29 -8.78 8.22
CA ALA A 53 15.40 -8.76 7.06
C ALA A 53 14.05 -8.10 7.37
N ASP A 54 13.52 -8.28 8.58
CA ASP A 54 12.23 -7.73 8.99
C ASP A 54 12.34 -6.21 9.18
N ALA A 55 13.42 -5.74 9.80
CA ALA A 55 13.72 -4.32 9.90
C ALA A 55 13.96 -3.67 8.54
N GLN A 56 14.66 -4.35 7.62
CA GLN A 56 14.81 -3.88 6.25
C GLN A 56 13.46 -3.79 5.54
N PHE A 57 12.61 -4.81 5.64
CA PHE A 57 11.26 -4.77 5.09
C PHE A 57 10.46 -3.58 5.66
N ASN A 58 10.48 -3.39 6.97
CA ASN A 58 9.77 -2.30 7.65
C ASN A 58 10.27 -0.91 7.23
N LEU A 59 11.58 -0.71 7.07
CA LEU A 59 12.11 0.53 6.48
C LEU A 59 11.70 0.69 5.01
N GLY A 60 11.67 -0.40 4.24
CA GLY A 60 11.17 -0.37 2.86
C GLY A 60 9.74 0.15 2.77
N GLN A 61 8.87 -0.33 3.67
CA GLN A 61 7.48 0.12 3.79
C GLN A 61 7.39 1.60 4.18
N ALA A 62 8.20 2.04 5.15
CA ALA A 62 8.24 3.43 5.56
C ALA A 62 8.59 4.39 4.42
N TYR A 63 9.63 4.06 3.65
CA TYR A 63 10.03 4.85 2.47
C TYR A 63 9.01 4.79 1.34
N LYS A 64 8.35 3.63 1.15
CA LYS A 64 7.30 3.48 0.13
C LYS A 64 6.11 4.42 0.37
N TRP A 65 5.72 4.61 1.62
CA TRP A 65 4.53 5.40 1.99
C TRP A 65 4.83 6.76 2.62
N GLY A 66 6.10 7.12 2.79
CA GLY A 66 6.51 8.36 3.45
C GLY A 66 6.04 8.43 4.91
N LYS A 67 6.14 7.32 5.65
CA LYS A 67 5.72 7.25 7.06
C LYS A 67 6.92 7.42 7.97
N GLY A 68 7.00 8.55 8.67
CA GLY A 68 8.14 8.90 9.52
C GLY A 68 9.40 9.35 8.75
N VAL A 69 9.38 9.24 7.43
CA VAL A 69 10.42 9.68 6.48
C VAL A 69 9.74 10.27 5.24
N ASN A 70 10.49 11.01 4.43
CA ASN A 70 10.02 11.40 3.09
C ASN A 70 9.84 10.17 2.20
N GLN A 71 8.81 10.18 1.36
CA GLN A 71 8.60 9.11 0.39
C GLN A 71 9.78 9.01 -0.57
N ASP A 72 10.32 7.80 -0.73
CA ASP A 72 11.45 7.52 -1.60
C ASP A 72 11.36 6.07 -2.11
N LEU A 73 10.84 5.91 -3.34
CA LEU A 73 10.65 4.59 -3.93
C LEU A 73 11.97 3.88 -4.23
N LYS A 74 13.07 4.62 -4.46
CA LYS A 74 14.39 4.01 -4.71
C LYS A 74 14.95 3.41 -3.42
N LYS A 75 14.79 4.10 -2.29
CA LYS A 75 15.15 3.54 -0.98
C LYS A 75 14.24 2.37 -0.60
N ALA A 76 12.94 2.47 -0.87
CA ALA A 76 12.01 1.37 -0.65
C ALA A 76 12.46 0.12 -1.41
N GLU A 77 12.76 0.27 -2.71
CA GLU A 77 13.28 -0.80 -3.57
C GLU A 77 14.57 -1.40 -2.99
N LEU A 78 15.53 -0.56 -2.59
CA LEU A 78 16.79 -1.01 -1.99
C LEU A 78 16.55 -1.88 -0.75
N TYR A 79 15.69 -1.43 0.16
CA TYR A 79 15.41 -2.16 1.40
C TYR A 79 14.63 -3.46 1.15
N PHE A 80 13.62 -3.43 0.27
CA PHE A 80 12.90 -4.63 -0.12
C PHE A 80 13.81 -5.64 -0.82
N GLY A 81 14.68 -5.19 -1.72
CA GLY A 81 15.64 -6.05 -2.41
C GLY A 81 16.62 -6.72 -1.44
N LYS A 82 17.10 -6.00 -0.42
CA LYS A 82 17.96 -6.58 0.63
C LYS A 82 17.23 -7.64 1.46
N ALA A 83 16.00 -7.37 1.91
CA ALA A 83 15.21 -8.33 2.67
C ALA A 83 14.80 -9.54 1.80
N ALA A 84 14.44 -9.31 0.54
CA ALA A 84 14.12 -10.36 -0.43
C ALA A 84 15.31 -11.29 -0.69
N ALA A 85 16.53 -10.76 -0.78
CA ALA A 85 17.76 -11.55 -0.94
C ALA A 85 18.03 -12.49 0.26
N GLN A 86 17.42 -12.21 1.41
CA GLN A 86 17.47 -13.03 2.61
C GLN A 86 16.29 -14.01 2.74
N GLY A 87 15.40 -14.04 1.73
CA GLY A 87 14.23 -14.91 1.71
C GLY A 87 12.97 -14.31 2.33
N HIS A 88 12.96 -13.03 2.72
CA HIS A 88 11.76 -12.40 3.26
C HIS A 88 10.68 -12.29 2.17
N ILE A 89 9.55 -12.96 2.41
CA ILE A 89 8.52 -13.22 1.40
C ILE A 89 7.79 -11.93 1.00
N GLU A 90 7.30 -11.16 1.96
CA GLU A 90 6.59 -9.91 1.69
C GLU A 90 7.50 -8.84 1.08
N ALA A 91 8.78 -8.83 1.45
CA ALA A 91 9.76 -7.97 0.80
C ALA A 91 9.98 -8.37 -0.66
N SER A 92 10.10 -9.67 -0.94
CA SER A 92 10.17 -10.22 -2.30
C SER A 92 8.96 -9.82 -3.14
N ASP A 93 7.76 -9.83 -2.56
CA ASP A 93 6.53 -9.41 -3.25
C ASP A 93 6.54 -7.93 -3.60
N ASN A 94 6.89 -7.08 -2.63
CA ASN A 94 6.97 -5.64 -2.86
C ASN A 94 8.10 -5.27 -3.83
N TYR A 95 9.23 -5.97 -3.78
CA TYR A 95 10.35 -5.80 -4.71
C TYR A 95 9.92 -6.15 -6.13
N GLY A 96 9.26 -7.29 -6.34
CA GLY A 96 8.72 -7.68 -7.64
C GLY A 96 7.75 -6.67 -8.24
N LEU A 97 6.87 -6.10 -7.42
CA LEU A 97 5.94 -5.05 -7.87
C LEU A 97 6.68 -3.76 -8.26
N LEU A 98 7.69 -3.33 -7.49
CA LEU A 98 8.50 -2.16 -7.85
C LEU A 98 9.31 -2.37 -9.14
N LEU A 99 9.86 -3.57 -9.34
CA LEU A 99 10.52 -3.95 -10.59
C LEU A 99 9.55 -3.86 -11.78
N PHE A 100 8.30 -4.30 -11.57
CA PHE A 100 7.28 -4.22 -12.61
C PHE A 100 6.93 -2.75 -12.93
N ASP A 101 6.69 -1.93 -11.91
CA ASP A 101 6.29 -0.52 -12.05
C ASP A 101 7.36 0.33 -12.77
N ARG A 102 8.65 0.01 -12.58
CA ARG A 102 9.75 0.68 -13.29
C ARG A 102 10.00 0.18 -14.71
N GLY A 103 9.23 -0.81 -15.17
CA GLY A 103 9.33 -1.38 -16.52
C GLY A 103 10.25 -2.59 -16.66
N GLU A 104 10.88 -3.07 -15.58
CA GLU A 104 11.73 -4.27 -15.61
C GLU A 104 10.92 -5.56 -15.47
N ARG A 105 9.90 -5.69 -16.32
CA ARG A 105 8.88 -6.75 -16.26
C ARG A 105 9.47 -8.17 -16.32
N GLY A 106 10.58 -8.37 -17.03
CA GLY A 106 11.28 -9.65 -17.11
C GLY A 106 11.92 -10.07 -15.78
N GLN A 107 12.55 -9.12 -15.08
CA GLN A 107 13.12 -9.37 -13.75
C GLN A 107 12.02 -9.52 -12.69
N ALA A 108 10.91 -8.78 -12.84
CA ALA A 108 9.76 -8.87 -11.96
C ALA A 108 9.02 -10.23 -12.04
N LEU A 109 9.00 -10.87 -13.22
CA LEU A 109 8.19 -12.04 -13.49
C LEU A 109 8.31 -13.19 -12.46
N PRO A 110 9.51 -13.65 -12.05
CA PRO A 110 9.61 -14.70 -11.02
C PRO A 110 8.98 -14.29 -9.69
N TYR A 111 9.16 -13.03 -9.27
CA TYR A 111 8.54 -12.50 -8.05
C TYR A 111 7.01 -12.42 -8.18
N VAL A 112 6.50 -11.92 -9.32
CA VAL A 112 5.06 -11.83 -9.60
C VAL A 112 4.43 -13.23 -9.63
N LYS A 113 5.09 -14.22 -10.25
CA LYS A 113 4.60 -15.62 -10.25
C LYS A 113 4.55 -16.19 -8.84
N ALA A 114 5.60 -16.00 -8.04
CA ALA A 114 5.65 -16.48 -6.67
C ALA A 114 4.58 -15.82 -5.78
N ALA A 115 4.41 -14.49 -5.88
CA ALA A 115 3.41 -13.72 -5.16
C ALA A 115 1.98 -14.15 -5.55
N SER A 116 1.71 -14.32 -6.85
CA SER A 116 0.43 -14.82 -7.36
C SER A 116 0.14 -16.25 -6.85
N GLY A 117 1.16 -17.10 -6.82
CA GLY A 117 1.08 -18.45 -6.25
C GLY A 117 0.88 -18.49 -4.73
N ARG A 118 1.08 -17.38 -4.02
CA ARG A 118 0.66 -17.18 -2.61
C ARG A 118 -0.71 -16.52 -2.49
N GLY A 119 -1.30 -16.09 -3.59
CA GLY A 119 -2.58 -15.39 -3.62
C GLY A 119 -2.50 -13.88 -3.38
N ASP A 120 -1.35 -13.23 -3.62
CA ASP A 120 -1.31 -11.76 -3.62
C ASP A 120 -2.19 -11.23 -4.77
N PRO A 121 -3.24 -10.44 -4.49
CA PRO A 121 -4.22 -10.05 -5.50
C PRO A 121 -3.64 -9.11 -6.56
N ARG A 122 -2.63 -8.30 -6.21
CA ARG A 122 -1.95 -7.41 -7.16
C ARG A 122 -1.14 -8.23 -8.15
N ALA A 123 -0.43 -9.24 -7.66
CA ALA A 123 0.34 -10.15 -8.49
C ALA A 123 -0.56 -11.06 -9.36
N GLN A 124 -1.69 -11.54 -8.82
CA GLN A 124 -2.71 -12.25 -9.60
C GLN A 124 -3.24 -11.38 -10.74
N TYR A 125 -3.56 -10.11 -10.48
CA TYR A 125 -3.97 -9.14 -11.50
C TYR A 125 -2.90 -8.93 -12.59
N LEU A 126 -1.64 -8.73 -12.20
CA LEU A 126 -0.55 -8.54 -13.16
C LEU A 126 -0.33 -9.80 -14.02
N LEU A 127 -0.29 -10.97 -13.39
CA LEU A 127 -0.11 -12.23 -14.10
C LEU A 127 -1.31 -12.56 -15.00
N ALA A 128 -2.52 -12.17 -14.60
CA ALA A 128 -3.72 -12.28 -15.44
C ALA A 128 -3.59 -11.48 -16.74
N ILE A 129 -3.13 -10.22 -16.64
CA ILE A 129 -2.91 -9.37 -17.83
C ILE A 129 -1.82 -9.96 -18.73
N MET A 130 -0.73 -10.48 -18.14
CA MET A 130 0.34 -11.14 -18.89
C MET A 130 -0.19 -12.34 -19.69
N HIS A 131 -0.99 -13.21 -19.07
CA HIS A 131 -1.63 -14.35 -19.76
C HIS A 131 -2.68 -13.92 -20.77
N PHE A 132 -3.39 -12.82 -20.54
CA PHE A 132 -4.39 -12.31 -21.48
C PHE A 132 -3.75 -11.81 -22.78
N ASN A 133 -2.64 -11.08 -22.64
CA ASN A 133 -1.89 -10.50 -23.77
C ASN A 133 -0.94 -11.51 -24.42
N GLY A 134 -0.43 -12.49 -23.66
CA GLY A 134 0.69 -13.32 -24.09
C GLY A 134 2.05 -12.64 -23.92
N ASP A 135 2.16 -11.70 -22.97
CA ASP A 135 3.39 -10.96 -22.70
C ASP A 135 4.22 -11.70 -21.64
N LEU A 136 5.46 -12.09 -21.97
CA LEU A 136 6.42 -12.78 -21.08
C LEU A 136 5.99 -14.17 -20.57
N VAL A 137 4.73 -14.52 -20.74
CA VAL A 137 4.13 -15.84 -20.49
C VAL A 137 3.25 -16.20 -21.68
N ASN A 138 3.02 -17.49 -21.87
CA ASN A 138 2.12 -17.95 -22.93
C ASN A 138 0.71 -17.39 -22.71
N LYS A 139 0.10 -16.99 -23.83
CA LYS A 139 -1.30 -16.55 -23.84
C LYS A 139 -2.20 -17.69 -23.37
N ASP A 140 -2.96 -17.44 -22.32
CA ASP A 140 -3.86 -18.42 -21.69
C ASP A 140 -5.07 -17.66 -21.11
N TRP A 141 -6.15 -17.60 -21.88
CA TRP A 141 -7.35 -16.86 -21.51
C TRP A 141 -8.09 -17.46 -20.32
N VAL A 142 -8.07 -18.80 -20.16
CA VAL A 142 -8.72 -19.48 -19.03
C VAL A 142 -7.99 -19.10 -17.74
N ARG A 143 -6.66 -19.20 -17.72
CA ARG A 143 -5.83 -18.80 -16.57
C ARG A 143 -5.88 -17.30 -16.31
N ALA A 144 -5.87 -16.48 -17.35
CA ALA A 144 -6.01 -15.03 -17.22
C ALA A 144 -7.31 -14.66 -16.50
N TYR A 145 -8.43 -15.19 -16.97
CA TYR A 145 -9.73 -14.93 -16.37
C TYR A 145 -9.82 -15.47 -14.94
N ALA A 146 -9.27 -16.67 -14.67
CA ALA A 146 -9.25 -17.27 -13.34
C ALA A 146 -8.47 -16.41 -12.32
N LEU A 147 -7.27 -15.94 -12.69
CA LEU A 147 -6.43 -15.08 -11.85
C LEU A 147 -7.05 -13.70 -11.63
N MET A 148 -7.63 -13.11 -12.69
CA MET A 148 -8.34 -11.82 -12.59
C MET A 148 -9.57 -11.94 -11.67
N SER A 149 -10.28 -13.06 -11.73
CA SER A 149 -11.42 -13.35 -10.84
C SER A 149 -10.98 -13.44 -9.38
N LEU A 150 -9.84 -14.07 -9.09
CA LEU A 150 -9.30 -14.11 -7.72
C LEU A 150 -8.92 -12.72 -7.21
N ALA A 151 -8.27 -11.91 -8.04
CA ALA A 151 -7.93 -10.54 -7.69
C ALA A 151 -9.20 -9.70 -7.40
N GLN A 152 -10.26 -9.87 -8.18
CA GLN A 152 -11.55 -9.24 -7.94
C GLN A 152 -12.18 -9.69 -6.62
N GLN A 153 -12.22 -10.99 -6.36
CA GLN A 153 -12.78 -11.55 -5.12
C GLN A 153 -12.04 -11.07 -3.88
N ALA A 154 -10.72 -10.86 -3.98
CA ALA A 154 -9.90 -10.24 -2.95
C ALA A 154 -10.12 -8.72 -2.80
N GLY A 155 -11.00 -8.12 -3.59
CA GLY A 155 -11.39 -6.72 -3.51
C GLY A 155 -10.45 -5.76 -4.23
N LEU A 156 -9.59 -6.23 -5.13
CA LEU A 156 -8.71 -5.36 -5.90
C LEU A 156 -9.54 -4.50 -6.89
N PRO A 157 -9.60 -3.16 -6.73
CA PRO A 157 -10.51 -2.32 -7.53
C PRO A 157 -10.26 -2.39 -9.04
N GLN A 158 -9.01 -2.60 -9.45
CA GLN A 158 -8.59 -2.69 -10.84
C GLN A 158 -9.08 -3.97 -11.54
N ALA A 159 -9.43 -5.01 -10.78
CA ALA A 159 -9.75 -6.31 -11.34
C ALA A 159 -11.15 -6.34 -11.98
N THR A 160 -12.13 -5.61 -11.43
CA THR A 160 -13.48 -5.53 -12.01
C THR A 160 -13.50 -4.99 -13.45
N PRO A 161 -12.94 -3.79 -13.75
CA PRO A 161 -12.87 -3.33 -15.13
C PRO A 161 -11.96 -4.23 -16.00
N GLY A 162 -10.97 -4.90 -15.40
CA GLY A 162 -10.17 -5.93 -16.08
C GLY A 162 -11.01 -7.11 -16.58
N LEU A 163 -11.89 -7.65 -15.74
CA LEU A 163 -12.82 -8.72 -16.14
C LEU A 163 -13.80 -8.26 -17.21
N GLN A 164 -14.36 -7.06 -17.09
CA GLN A 164 -15.27 -6.51 -18.10
C GLN A 164 -14.59 -6.42 -19.47
N GLN A 165 -13.32 -5.99 -19.50
CA GLN A 165 -12.55 -5.98 -20.73
C GLN A 165 -12.31 -7.41 -21.25
N MET A 166 -11.97 -8.35 -20.36
CA MET A 166 -11.79 -9.76 -20.75
C MET A 166 -13.08 -10.38 -21.29
N ASP A 167 -14.25 -10.04 -20.74
CA ASP A 167 -15.55 -10.56 -21.19
C ASP A 167 -15.88 -10.24 -22.65
N VAL A 168 -15.31 -9.15 -23.18
CA VAL A 168 -15.44 -8.77 -24.60
C VAL A 168 -14.67 -9.72 -25.52
N HIS A 169 -13.56 -10.31 -25.04
CA HIS A 169 -12.63 -11.10 -25.86
C HIS A 169 -12.68 -12.59 -25.56
N ILE A 170 -13.00 -13.00 -24.33
CA ILE A 170 -12.92 -14.38 -23.89
C ILE A 170 -14.28 -15.07 -24.05
N PRO A 171 -14.39 -16.13 -24.88
CA PRO A 171 -15.63 -16.87 -25.08
C PRO A 171 -16.20 -17.42 -23.77
N LEU A 172 -17.53 -17.49 -23.69
CA LEU A 172 -18.24 -17.96 -22.49
C LEU A 172 -17.76 -19.35 -22.02
N ALA A 173 -17.49 -20.28 -22.95
CA ALA A 173 -16.99 -21.61 -22.62
C ALA A 173 -15.66 -21.57 -21.86
N GLN A 174 -14.75 -20.66 -22.23
CA GLN A 174 -13.46 -20.50 -21.53
C GLN A 174 -13.63 -19.79 -20.18
N ARG A 175 -14.56 -18.84 -20.07
CA ARG A 175 -14.91 -18.21 -18.79
C ARG A 175 -15.52 -19.22 -17.81
N GLN A 176 -16.33 -20.15 -18.28
CA GLN A 176 -16.85 -21.26 -17.49
C GLN A 176 -15.74 -22.20 -17.02
N GLN A 177 -14.78 -22.55 -17.89
CA GLN A 177 -13.59 -23.32 -17.51
C GLN A 177 -12.74 -22.58 -16.46
N ALA A 178 -12.66 -21.25 -16.54
CA ALA A 178 -11.88 -20.45 -15.60
C ALA A 178 -12.44 -20.50 -14.16
N VAL A 179 -13.73 -20.81 -13.97
CA VAL A 179 -14.33 -20.95 -12.64
C VAL A 179 -13.69 -22.10 -11.87
N SER A 180 -13.55 -23.28 -12.48
CA SER A 180 -12.92 -24.43 -11.81
C SER A 180 -11.42 -24.20 -11.60
N LEU A 181 -10.74 -23.61 -12.58
CA LEU A 181 -9.32 -23.26 -12.44
C LEU A 181 -9.10 -22.22 -11.32
N SER A 182 -9.98 -21.24 -11.17
CA SER A 182 -9.90 -20.24 -10.11
C SER A 182 -9.94 -20.88 -8.73
N GLN A 183 -10.84 -21.85 -8.52
CA GLN A 183 -10.94 -22.61 -7.27
C GLN A 183 -9.66 -23.42 -6.99
N GLN A 184 -9.10 -24.06 -8.02
CA GLN A 184 -7.83 -24.80 -7.90
C GLN A 184 -6.68 -23.88 -7.51
N LEU A 185 -6.52 -22.75 -8.21
CA LEU A 185 -5.48 -21.77 -7.92
C LEU A 185 -5.63 -21.16 -6.52
N ALA A 186 -6.86 -20.95 -6.03
CA ALA A 186 -7.10 -20.48 -4.66
C ALA A 186 -6.63 -21.52 -3.61
N ALA A 187 -6.96 -22.79 -3.82
CA ALA A 187 -6.54 -23.88 -2.94
C ALA A 187 -5.01 -24.07 -2.95
N GLU A 188 -4.38 -23.99 -4.13
CA GLU A 188 -2.92 -24.03 -4.25
C GLU A 188 -2.24 -22.84 -3.54
N ALA A 189 -2.85 -21.66 -3.62
CA ALA A 189 -2.35 -20.48 -2.93
C ALA A 189 -2.42 -20.62 -1.41
N GLU A 190 -3.53 -21.15 -0.89
CA GLU A 190 -3.67 -21.46 0.53
C GLU A 190 -2.65 -22.51 1.00
N ALA A 191 -2.53 -23.62 0.27
CA ALA A 191 -1.54 -24.66 0.56
C ALA A 191 -0.10 -24.10 0.53
N THR A 192 0.18 -23.16 -0.36
CA THR A 192 1.49 -22.50 -0.44
C THR A 192 1.74 -21.62 0.78
N ARG A 193 0.78 -20.79 1.21
CA ARG A 193 0.92 -19.98 2.43
C ARG A 193 1.07 -20.86 3.67
N ASN A 194 0.31 -21.94 3.78
CA ASN A 194 0.38 -22.85 4.93
C ASN A 194 1.74 -23.54 5.03
N ARG A 195 2.33 -23.94 3.90
CA ARG A 195 3.70 -24.51 3.86
C ARG A 195 4.76 -23.49 4.28
N GLN A 196 4.59 -22.23 3.92
CA GLN A 196 5.53 -21.16 4.29
C GLN A 196 5.45 -20.86 5.79
N PHE A 197 4.23 -20.70 6.32
CA PHE A 197 4.02 -20.52 7.75
C PHE A 197 4.63 -21.67 8.58
N ALA A 198 4.41 -22.92 8.15
CA ALA A 198 5.02 -24.08 8.81
C ALA A 198 6.56 -24.08 8.72
N ALA A 199 7.14 -23.56 7.63
CA ALA A 199 8.59 -23.46 7.50
C ALA A 199 9.18 -22.41 8.46
N ASP A 200 8.48 -21.28 8.63
CA ASP A 200 8.86 -20.21 9.55
C ASP A 200 8.81 -20.70 11.02
N ASP A 201 7.77 -21.45 11.40
CA ASP A 201 7.64 -22.08 12.74
C ASP A 201 8.81 -23.03 13.06
N LEU A 202 9.32 -23.73 12.05
CA LEU A 202 10.45 -24.67 12.18
C LEU A 202 11.82 -23.96 12.10
N GLY A 203 11.85 -22.64 11.91
CA GLY A 203 13.08 -21.87 11.71
C GLY A 203 13.78 -22.18 10.38
N VAL A 204 13.08 -22.85 9.44
CA VAL A 204 13.59 -23.15 8.11
C VAL A 204 13.33 -21.94 7.21
N LYS A 205 14.33 -21.07 7.06
CA LYS A 205 14.27 -19.94 6.13
C LYS A 205 14.24 -20.45 4.68
N ASN A 206 13.02 -20.63 4.18
CA ASN A 206 12.55 -20.89 2.81
C ASN A 206 13.40 -21.82 1.89
N PRO A 207 12.89 -23.03 1.54
CA PRO A 207 13.48 -23.91 0.51
C PRO A 207 13.19 -23.52 -0.95
N ALA A 208 12.32 -22.53 -1.23
CA ALA A 208 11.82 -22.27 -2.58
C ALA A 208 12.27 -20.92 -3.19
N GLY A 209 13.44 -20.93 -3.84
CA GLY A 209 13.57 -20.65 -5.28
C GLY A 209 13.10 -19.32 -5.89
N VAL A 210 13.13 -18.18 -5.20
CA VAL A 210 13.21 -16.88 -5.90
C VAL A 210 14.67 -16.43 -5.88
N ALA A 211 15.18 -16.05 -7.06
CA ALA A 211 16.60 -15.90 -7.37
C ALA A 211 17.43 -15.35 -6.20
N ARG A 212 18.40 -16.15 -5.75
CA ARG A 212 19.43 -15.79 -4.76
C ARG A 212 20.42 -14.74 -5.27
N THR A 213 20.13 -14.08 -6.39
CA THR A 213 20.97 -13.02 -6.90
C THR A 213 20.64 -11.78 -6.06
N PRO A 214 21.50 -11.36 -5.11
CA PRO A 214 21.31 -10.07 -4.46
C PRO A 214 21.17 -9.02 -5.56
N PRO A 215 20.34 -7.98 -5.38
CA PRO A 215 20.25 -6.91 -6.36
C PRO A 215 21.67 -6.43 -6.65
N GLN A 216 22.16 -6.73 -7.85
CA GLN A 216 23.34 -6.06 -8.37
C GLN A 216 22.86 -4.64 -8.64
N VAL A 217 22.91 -3.81 -7.60
CA VAL A 217 22.97 -2.38 -7.79
C VAL A 217 24.31 -2.18 -8.46
N ALA A 218 24.34 -2.25 -9.79
CA ALA A 218 25.45 -1.73 -10.55
C ALA A 218 25.58 -0.29 -10.06
N ALA A 219 26.64 0.00 -9.31
CA ALA A 219 27.06 1.36 -9.10
C ALA A 219 27.09 1.99 -10.49
N ALA A 220 26.33 3.06 -10.69
CA ALA A 220 26.34 3.78 -11.95
C ALA A 220 27.82 3.94 -12.35
N PRO A 221 28.24 3.55 -13.57
CA PRO A 221 29.63 3.73 -13.94
C PRO A 221 29.90 5.21 -13.79
N VAL A 222 30.89 5.55 -12.95
CA VAL A 222 31.37 6.92 -12.83
C VAL A 222 31.82 7.29 -14.24
N ARG A 223 30.97 8.00 -14.99
CA ARG A 223 31.37 8.54 -16.28
C ARG A 223 32.47 9.53 -15.96
N ARG A 224 33.68 9.20 -16.42
CA ARG A 224 34.81 10.12 -16.44
C ARG A 224 34.33 11.41 -17.08
N GLN A 225 34.43 12.52 -16.36
CA GLN A 225 34.20 13.82 -16.97
C GLN A 225 35.26 14.01 -18.06
N PRO A 226 34.87 14.41 -19.28
CA PRO A 226 35.85 14.72 -20.33
C PRO A 226 36.73 15.86 -19.83
N THR A 227 38.01 15.81 -20.17
CA THR A 227 38.93 16.92 -19.94
C THR A 227 38.47 18.14 -20.74
N PRO A 228 38.83 19.37 -20.31
CA PRO A 228 38.49 20.59 -21.06
C PRO A 228 38.88 20.51 -22.54
N GLU A 229 39.99 19.85 -22.87
CA GLU A 229 40.45 19.64 -24.25
C GLU A 229 39.53 18.69 -25.04
N GLU A 230 39.08 17.60 -24.43
CA GLU A 230 38.12 16.66 -25.05
C GLU A 230 36.74 17.31 -25.24
N ALA A 231 36.32 18.19 -24.33
CA ALA A 231 35.08 18.95 -24.44
C ALA A 231 35.14 20.01 -25.56
N VAL A 232 36.29 20.67 -25.73
CA VAL A 232 36.52 21.63 -26.82
C VAL A 232 36.58 20.91 -28.17
N ALA A 233 37.27 19.78 -28.27
CA ALA A 233 37.35 19.00 -29.51
C ALA A 233 35.98 18.41 -29.94
N GLU A 234 35.11 18.07 -28.99
CA GLU A 234 33.73 17.68 -29.28
C GLU A 234 32.89 18.88 -29.72
N ALA A 235 33.02 20.04 -29.07
CA ALA A 235 32.33 21.26 -29.46
C ALA A 235 32.71 21.74 -30.88
N GLU A 236 33.99 21.62 -31.25
CA GLU A 236 34.50 21.94 -32.58
C GLU A 236 34.04 20.94 -33.65
N ARG A 237 33.96 19.64 -33.32
CA ARG A 237 33.38 18.63 -34.23
C ARG A 237 31.89 18.86 -34.47
N VAL A 238 31.14 19.27 -33.44
CA VAL A 238 29.70 19.54 -33.55
C VAL A 238 29.42 20.85 -34.29
N ALA A 239 30.33 21.83 -34.22
CA ALA A 239 30.17 23.15 -34.86
C ALA A 239 30.59 23.21 -36.33
N ALA A 240 30.80 22.07 -37.01
CA ALA A 240 31.26 21.93 -38.39
C ALA A 240 30.81 23.07 -39.35
N GLY A 241 31.65 24.11 -39.46
CA GLY A 241 31.58 25.14 -40.50
C GLY A 241 31.15 26.56 -40.10
N SER A 242 30.76 26.83 -38.85
CA SER A 242 30.23 28.17 -38.49
C SER A 242 31.18 28.94 -37.56
N SER A 243 31.84 29.98 -38.10
CA SER A 243 32.69 30.89 -37.31
C SER A 243 31.82 31.84 -36.44
N PRO A 244 32.22 32.15 -35.18
CA PRO A 244 31.45 33.02 -34.27
C PRO A 244 31.25 34.47 -34.76
N ARG A 245 31.85 34.86 -35.90
CA ARG A 245 31.82 36.22 -36.43
C ARG A 245 30.51 36.60 -37.15
N SER A 246 29.63 35.65 -37.45
CA SER A 246 28.39 35.89 -38.22
C SER A 246 27.09 35.60 -37.45
N ALA A 247 27.13 35.39 -36.13
CA ALA A 247 25.98 35.01 -35.31
C ALA A 247 24.97 36.15 -35.03
N GLY A 248 24.64 36.98 -36.02
CA GLY A 248 23.74 38.13 -35.84
C GLY A 248 22.86 38.51 -37.04
N ALA A 249 22.82 37.72 -38.12
CA ALA A 249 22.22 38.19 -39.38
C ALA A 249 21.32 37.16 -40.09
N ASP A 250 20.43 36.44 -39.40
CA ASP A 250 19.54 35.46 -40.09
C ASP A 250 18.10 35.36 -39.51
N TYR A 251 17.53 36.46 -38.99
CA TYR A 251 16.14 36.46 -38.46
C TYR A 251 15.03 36.70 -39.51
N ALA A 252 15.28 36.54 -40.81
CA ALA A 252 14.30 36.91 -41.85
C ALA A 252 14.12 35.91 -43.00
N ARG A 253 14.21 34.59 -42.76
CA ARG A 253 13.74 33.60 -43.75
C ARG A 253 12.82 32.53 -43.13
N PRO A 254 11.58 32.37 -43.62
CA PRO A 254 10.70 31.29 -43.20
C PRO A 254 11.14 29.98 -43.86
N ALA A 255 11.48 28.97 -43.06
CA ALA A 255 11.83 27.63 -43.52
C ALA A 255 10.63 26.69 -43.45
N THR A 256 10.34 26.03 -44.57
CA THR A 256 9.35 24.96 -44.74
C THR A 256 9.76 23.69 -43.97
N PRO A 257 8.81 22.95 -43.35
CA PRO A 257 9.13 21.68 -42.70
C PRO A 257 9.21 20.50 -43.71
N PRO A 258 10.17 19.55 -43.54
CA PRO A 258 10.28 18.32 -44.33
C PRO A 258 9.27 17.22 -43.88
N PRO A 259 9.05 16.16 -44.69
CA PRO A 259 8.00 15.17 -44.48
C PRO A 259 8.29 14.15 -43.36
N ALA A 260 7.21 13.51 -42.89
CA ALA A 260 7.07 12.73 -41.67
C ALA A 260 7.87 11.41 -41.61
N VAL A 261 8.33 11.07 -40.40
CA VAL A 261 8.75 9.71 -40.00
C VAL A 261 7.80 9.21 -38.92
N ALA A 262 7.27 8.00 -39.09
CA ALA A 262 6.27 7.38 -38.23
C ALA A 262 6.75 7.28 -36.77
N ALA A 263 5.92 7.74 -35.84
CA ALA A 263 6.18 7.71 -34.41
C ALA A 263 6.05 6.29 -33.84
N ALA A 264 7.03 5.87 -33.04
CA ALA A 264 6.92 4.70 -32.17
C ALA A 264 5.76 4.87 -31.15
N PRO A 265 5.05 3.79 -30.76
CA PRO A 265 3.99 3.89 -29.77
C PRO A 265 4.56 4.31 -28.41
N LYS A 266 3.94 5.33 -27.80
CA LYS A 266 4.36 5.90 -26.52
C LYS A 266 4.14 4.88 -25.36
N PRO A 267 4.99 4.91 -24.31
CA PRO A 267 4.75 4.12 -23.10
C PRO A 267 3.40 4.50 -22.48
N VAL A 268 2.62 3.50 -22.07
CA VAL A 268 1.42 3.71 -21.26
C VAL A 268 1.87 4.12 -19.86
N SER A 269 1.91 5.43 -19.62
CA SER A 269 2.06 5.99 -18.27
C SER A 269 0.76 5.80 -17.49
N LEU A 270 0.86 5.30 -16.26
CA LEU A 270 -0.24 5.39 -15.30
C LEU A 270 -0.63 6.87 -15.11
N PRO A 271 -1.92 7.23 -15.12
CA PRO A 271 -2.33 8.62 -14.88
C PRO A 271 -1.90 9.07 -13.49
N GLN A 272 -1.04 10.09 -13.45
CA GLN A 272 -0.84 10.92 -12.28
C GLN A 272 -2.17 11.60 -11.95
N GLY A 273 -2.60 11.51 -10.68
CA GLY A 273 -3.84 12.10 -10.21
C GLY A 273 -3.90 13.59 -10.53
N GLN A 274 -4.89 14.00 -11.33
CA GLN A 274 -5.28 15.40 -11.42
C GLN A 274 -6.36 15.74 -10.40
N PRO A 275 -6.36 16.98 -9.87
CA PRO A 275 -7.29 17.40 -8.82
C PRO A 275 -8.71 17.54 -9.39
N PHE A 276 -9.72 17.14 -8.60
CA PHE A 276 -11.12 17.31 -8.96
C PHE A 276 -11.48 18.80 -9.18
N PRO A 277 -12.18 19.16 -10.28
CA PRO A 277 -12.79 20.48 -10.40
C PRO A 277 -13.99 20.60 -9.45
N ALA A 278 -14.10 21.76 -8.79
CA ALA A 278 -15.21 22.09 -7.91
C ALA A 278 -16.53 22.11 -8.68
N ALA A 279 -17.45 21.19 -8.35
CA ALA A 279 -18.79 21.21 -8.88
C ALA A 279 -19.63 22.30 -8.19
N THR A 280 -20.04 23.28 -8.97
CA THR A 280 -21.01 24.34 -8.62
C THR A 280 -22.36 23.75 -8.21
N ALA A 281 -22.94 24.30 -7.14
CA ALA A 281 -24.23 23.91 -6.57
C ALA A 281 -25.42 24.20 -7.51
N PRO A 282 -26.43 23.31 -7.60
CA PRO A 282 -27.74 23.66 -8.13
C PRO A 282 -28.65 24.25 -7.03
N LYS A 283 -29.34 25.35 -7.35
CA LYS A 283 -30.39 26.01 -6.54
C LYS A 283 -31.72 25.21 -6.63
N PRO A 284 -32.60 25.22 -5.61
CA PRO A 284 -33.73 24.29 -5.52
C PRO A 284 -34.98 24.78 -6.27
N ALA A 285 -35.74 23.82 -6.83
CA ALA A 285 -37.10 24.02 -7.31
C ALA A 285 -38.12 23.58 -6.23
N THR A 286 -39.08 24.46 -5.98
CA THR A 286 -40.24 24.35 -5.10
C THR A 286 -41.41 23.63 -5.77
N THR A 287 -42.19 22.82 -5.03
CA THR A 287 -43.67 22.90 -4.96
C THR A 287 -44.31 21.99 -3.88
N ASN A 288 -44.96 22.66 -2.92
CA ASN A 288 -46.29 22.47 -2.30
C ASN A 288 -46.79 21.18 -1.61
N SER A 289 -46.97 21.35 -0.29
CA SER A 289 -47.92 20.85 0.74
C SER A 289 -49.22 20.09 0.40
N ALA A 290 -49.56 19.08 1.23
CA ALA A 290 -50.76 19.08 2.11
C ALA A 290 -50.73 17.95 3.20
N ALA A 291 -51.28 18.29 4.39
CA ALA A 291 -51.26 17.72 5.76
C ALA A 291 -52.09 16.40 6.05
N PRO A 292 -52.31 15.95 7.32
CA PRO A 292 -51.39 15.61 8.44
C PRO A 292 -51.63 14.21 9.12
N ALA A 293 -50.61 13.77 9.88
CA ALA A 293 -50.45 12.75 10.95
C ALA A 293 -51.59 11.78 11.40
N PRO A 294 -51.20 10.62 11.97
CA PRO A 294 -51.18 10.57 13.44
C PRO A 294 -49.83 10.11 14.03
N ARG A 295 -49.41 10.78 15.11
CA ARG A 295 -48.33 10.35 16.01
C ARG A 295 -48.81 9.15 16.86
N PRO A 296 -47.88 8.25 17.21
CA PRO A 296 -47.82 7.80 18.61
C PRO A 296 -46.46 8.09 19.28
N ALA A 297 -46.59 8.57 20.52
CA ALA A 297 -45.69 8.43 21.67
C ALA A 297 -44.20 8.81 21.53
N ALA A 298 -43.88 9.98 22.09
CA ALA A 298 -42.54 10.31 22.55
C ALA A 298 -42.22 9.53 23.84
N THR A 299 -41.05 8.88 23.89
CA THR A 299 -40.00 9.13 24.90
C THR A 299 -38.87 8.10 24.75
N ALA A 300 -37.73 8.54 24.22
CA ALA A 300 -36.42 8.08 24.66
C ALA A 300 -35.46 9.26 24.46
N ALA A 301 -34.83 9.67 25.55
CA ALA A 301 -34.01 10.86 25.65
C ALA A 301 -33.03 10.99 24.47
N ALA A 302 -32.88 12.22 23.95
CA ALA A 302 -31.77 12.60 23.09
C ALA A 302 -30.47 12.49 23.90
N GLY A 303 -30.00 11.25 24.07
CA GLY A 303 -28.83 10.96 24.85
C GLY A 303 -27.60 11.60 24.21
N SER A 304 -26.80 12.30 25.01
CA SER A 304 -25.59 13.00 24.55
C SER A 304 -24.45 12.05 24.15
N TRP A 305 -24.72 10.74 24.10
CA TRP A 305 -23.78 9.71 23.74
C TRP A 305 -24.22 8.94 22.50
N ARG A 306 -23.20 8.49 21.78
CA ARG A 306 -23.26 7.64 20.60
C ARG A 306 -22.36 6.43 20.87
N ILE A 307 -22.57 5.37 20.10
CA ILE A 307 -21.60 4.29 20.00
C ILE A 307 -21.02 4.27 18.60
N GLN A 308 -19.70 4.09 18.49
CA GLN A 308 -19.00 3.89 17.22
C GLN A 308 -18.77 2.41 17.00
N LEU A 309 -19.33 1.88 15.92
CA LEU A 309 -19.36 0.47 15.57
C LEU A 309 -18.20 0.09 14.64
N GLY A 310 -17.56 1.09 14.03
CA GLY A 310 -16.37 0.90 13.20
C GLY A 310 -16.03 2.13 12.36
N ALA A 311 -14.86 2.11 11.73
CA ALA A 311 -14.44 3.06 10.71
C ALA A 311 -14.09 2.28 9.44
N PHE A 312 -14.76 2.61 8.34
CA PHE A 312 -14.69 1.84 7.11
C PHE A 312 -14.08 2.69 6.00
N GLY A 313 -13.02 2.18 5.35
CA GLY A 313 -12.48 2.80 4.12
C GLY A 313 -13.37 2.64 2.90
N VAL A 314 -14.39 1.78 2.98
CA VAL A 314 -15.39 1.55 1.93
C VAL A 314 -16.78 1.65 2.56
N ALA A 315 -17.61 2.59 2.09
CA ALA A 315 -18.92 2.85 2.67
C ALA A 315 -19.86 1.62 2.67
N ALA A 316 -19.77 0.77 1.64
CA ALA A 316 -20.55 -0.46 1.54
C ALA A 316 -20.32 -1.44 2.70
N ASN A 317 -19.11 -1.46 3.29
CA ASN A 317 -18.82 -2.30 4.46
C ASN A 317 -19.53 -1.79 5.73
N ALA A 318 -19.71 -0.47 5.84
CA ALA A 318 -20.52 0.13 6.91
C ALA A 318 -22.01 -0.22 6.74
N ASP A 319 -22.50 -0.23 5.49
CA ASP A 319 -23.87 -0.65 5.17
C ASP A 319 -24.11 -2.12 5.51
N ALA A 320 -23.18 -3.00 5.13
CA ALA A 320 -23.23 -4.43 5.43
C ALA A 320 -23.22 -4.70 6.94
N LEU A 321 -22.36 -4.01 7.71
CA LEU A 321 -22.36 -4.14 9.17
C LEU A 321 -23.70 -3.67 9.75
N TRP A 322 -24.20 -2.50 9.33
CA TRP A 322 -25.46 -1.95 9.83
C TRP A 322 -26.64 -2.88 9.55
N ALA A 323 -26.74 -3.45 8.33
CA ALA A 323 -27.79 -4.38 7.96
C ALA A 323 -27.81 -5.63 8.86
N ARG A 324 -26.64 -6.10 9.29
CA ARG A 324 -26.48 -7.28 10.17
C ARG A 324 -26.86 -7.00 11.62
N ILE A 325 -26.63 -5.79 12.13
CA ILE A 325 -26.79 -5.47 13.56
C ILE A 325 -28.02 -4.62 13.89
N LYS A 326 -28.69 -4.01 12.90
CA LYS A 326 -29.84 -3.10 13.12
C LYS A 326 -31.02 -3.73 13.88
N GLY A 327 -31.16 -5.06 13.82
CA GLY A 327 -32.22 -5.80 14.49
C GLY A 327 -31.87 -6.25 15.91
N ARG A 328 -30.63 -5.99 16.37
CA ARG A 328 -30.20 -6.36 17.72
C ARG A 328 -30.81 -5.40 18.76
N PRO A 329 -31.15 -5.88 19.97
CA PRO A 329 -31.82 -5.07 20.97
C PRO A 329 -31.01 -3.83 21.40
N GLU A 330 -29.68 -3.88 21.27
CA GLU A 330 -28.80 -2.76 21.64
C GLU A 330 -28.71 -1.67 20.56
N ILE A 331 -29.16 -1.95 19.34
CA ILE A 331 -29.15 -1.04 18.19
C ILE A 331 -30.58 -0.64 17.79
N ALA A 332 -31.56 -1.50 18.01
CA ALA A 332 -32.95 -1.26 17.69
C ALA A 332 -33.45 0.01 18.42
N GLY A 333 -34.03 0.94 17.66
CA GLY A 333 -34.47 2.24 18.18
C GLY A 333 -33.39 3.34 18.19
N HIS A 334 -32.12 3.01 17.91
CA HIS A 334 -31.03 3.97 17.81
C HIS A 334 -30.73 4.34 16.35
N GLY A 335 -30.69 5.65 16.07
CA GLY A 335 -30.52 6.16 14.71
C GLY A 335 -29.11 5.91 14.17
N ARG A 336 -29.01 5.48 12.91
CA ARG A 336 -27.74 5.37 12.18
C ARG A 336 -27.15 6.76 11.94
N ILE A 337 -25.88 6.92 12.25
CA ILE A 337 -25.11 8.14 12.00
C ILE A 337 -23.83 7.75 11.25
N ASN A 338 -23.64 8.31 10.07
CA ASN A 338 -22.38 8.18 9.33
C ASN A 338 -21.59 9.48 9.48
N VAL A 339 -20.38 9.41 10.06
CA VAL A 339 -19.48 10.56 10.18
C VAL A 339 -18.30 10.36 9.24
N SER A 340 -18.17 11.22 8.24
CA SER A 340 -17.01 11.22 7.33
C SER A 340 -15.80 11.80 8.05
N ALA A 341 -14.69 11.05 8.09
CA ALA A 341 -13.43 11.48 8.67
C ALA A 341 -12.29 11.18 7.68
N GLY A 342 -12.00 12.13 6.78
CA GLY A 342 -11.06 11.92 5.68
C GLY A 342 -11.56 10.83 4.72
N ALA A 343 -10.75 9.81 4.48
CA ALA A 343 -11.07 8.69 3.59
C ALA A 343 -11.89 7.56 4.24
N VAL A 344 -12.30 7.69 5.51
CA VAL A 344 -13.06 6.65 6.22
C VAL A 344 -14.43 7.16 6.69
N THR A 345 -15.43 6.29 6.60
CA THR A 345 -16.77 6.49 7.13
C THR A 345 -16.86 5.84 8.50
N LYS A 346 -17.01 6.64 9.56
CA LYS A 346 -17.27 6.13 10.91
C LYS A 346 -18.76 5.83 11.04
N LEU A 347 -19.09 4.56 11.27
CA LEU A 347 -20.46 4.13 11.53
C LEU A 347 -20.76 4.28 13.02
N GLN A 348 -21.79 5.03 13.34
CA GLN A 348 -22.23 5.30 14.70
C GLN A 348 -23.73 5.05 14.86
N ALA A 349 -24.15 4.75 16.08
CA ALA A 349 -25.56 4.75 16.49
C ALA A 349 -25.76 5.79 17.61
N GLY A 350 -26.80 6.62 17.50
CA GLY A 350 -27.04 7.74 18.41
C GLY A 350 -28.21 7.52 19.38
N GLY A 351 -28.33 8.44 20.35
CA GLY A 351 -29.46 8.47 21.29
C GLY A 351 -29.24 7.63 22.54
N TYR A 352 -28.00 7.45 22.98
CA TYR A 352 -27.67 6.70 24.19
C TYR A 352 -27.44 7.63 25.38
N SER A 353 -27.88 7.21 26.57
CA SER A 353 -27.29 7.71 27.82
C SER A 353 -25.85 7.21 27.96
N GLU A 354 -25.06 7.79 28.86
CA GLU A 354 -23.69 7.33 29.09
C GLU A 354 -23.63 5.85 29.47
N ASP A 355 -24.45 5.44 30.44
CA ASP A 355 -24.54 4.04 30.87
C ASP A 355 -25.13 3.14 29.78
N GLY A 356 -26.07 3.66 28.99
CA GLY A 356 -26.64 2.97 27.84
C GLY A 356 -25.59 2.66 26.77
N ALA A 357 -24.74 3.63 26.43
CA ALA A 357 -23.67 3.45 25.44
C ALA A 357 -22.62 2.43 25.91
N ARG A 358 -22.23 2.50 27.19
CA ARG A 358 -21.29 1.53 27.79
C ARG A 358 -21.88 0.12 27.84
N SER A 359 -23.15 -0.01 28.22
CA SER A 359 -23.85 -1.30 28.26
C SER A 359 -24.00 -1.91 26.87
N ALA A 360 -24.43 -1.10 25.89
CA ALA A 360 -24.55 -1.51 24.49
C ALA A 360 -23.22 -2.02 23.92
N CYS A 361 -22.11 -1.29 24.18
CA CYS A 361 -20.80 -1.74 23.71
C CYS A 361 -20.32 -3.04 24.37
N ARG A 362 -20.61 -3.29 25.66
CA ARG A 362 -20.28 -4.58 26.29
C ARG A 362 -21.03 -5.75 25.66
N SER A 363 -22.32 -5.59 25.39
CA SER A 363 -23.12 -6.64 24.75
C SER A 363 -22.68 -6.89 23.30
N LEU A 364 -22.37 -5.83 22.56
CA LEU A 364 -21.83 -5.92 21.20
C LEU A 364 -20.46 -6.61 21.18
N ALA A 365 -19.57 -6.28 22.13
CA ALA A 365 -18.27 -6.93 22.27
C ALA A 365 -18.41 -8.43 22.61
N ALA A 366 -19.34 -8.80 23.50
CA ALA A 366 -19.64 -10.21 23.81
C ALA A 366 -20.16 -10.98 22.58
N ALA A 367 -20.81 -10.29 21.65
CA ALA A 367 -21.25 -10.84 20.37
C ALA A 367 -20.23 -10.71 19.23
N GLY A 368 -18.99 -10.29 19.53
CA GLY A 368 -17.88 -10.21 18.57
C GLY A 368 -17.86 -8.95 17.69
N PHE A 369 -18.61 -7.90 18.05
CA PHE A 369 -18.62 -6.63 17.33
C PHE A 369 -17.75 -5.58 18.02
N ALA A 370 -16.96 -4.85 17.24
CA ALA A 370 -16.25 -3.67 17.73
C ALA A 370 -17.23 -2.57 18.13
N CYS A 371 -17.02 -1.95 19.29
CA CYS A 371 -17.84 -0.84 19.77
C CYS A 371 -17.03 0.07 20.70
N ALA A 372 -17.16 1.38 20.52
CA ALA A 372 -16.60 2.39 21.42
C ALA A 372 -17.65 3.46 21.76
N PRO A 373 -17.89 3.79 23.04
CA PRO A 373 -18.78 4.90 23.40
C PRO A 373 -18.12 6.23 23.07
N VAL A 374 -18.88 7.16 22.49
CA VAL A 374 -18.43 8.48 22.03
C VAL A 374 -19.42 9.53 22.50
N ARG A 375 -18.95 10.62 23.10
CA ARG A 375 -19.79 11.76 23.46
C ARG A 375 -20.07 12.63 22.23
N ASN A 376 -21.27 13.22 22.16
CA ASN A 376 -21.66 14.14 21.10
C ASN A 376 -20.69 15.29 20.89
#